data_AF-K1LYS8-F1
#
_entry.id   AF-K1LYS8-F1
#
_cell.length_a   1.000
_cell.length_b   1.000
_cell.length_c   1.000
_cell.angle_alpha   90.00
_cell.angle_beta   90.00
_cell.angle_gamma   90.00
#
_symmetry.space_group_name_H-M   'P 1'
#
loop_
_entity.id
_entity.type
_entity.pdbx_description
1 polymer ?
#
loop_
_entity_poly.entity_id
_entity_poly.type
_entity_poly.pdbx_seq_one_letter_code
_entity_poly.pdbx_strand_id
1 'polypeptide(L)'
;MNKTTIKISVLAFLGFMTYGYAQQQQQDPHRGKVGINTVTPSATMDIRPSTANAQKEATTNEGIIAPKLSKTRIANIETPVEGTLVYATDATYSVGSDATVNNRVAKITEKGYYFYNGTEWVKAGSDVTQQIWQKQANKDILLVDNDIQNTVKYTENGGLVNTPKISRNINTGNIIDGITEVDVKQGNNGTIENTGILNIKYIDEVPLKNGSDSRGLNANFLLVDEHNNNNSDKLISGQRNIVHVNKNANKNYTLLYGNLNMVQYYSPVKSNWTVGGWNLNEVNNGDITTITGALNQNSIKTTGQNISLIEGTRSLNTITGQAKIKDVVSTRNMFYMLSTSSDKITNAVATRNDFYVLKDRSGSVPNSTITNMIGTHTTFSIPAEYNNITNQYGLKIDDVNKGTQINRAIHTEAGQIRFGDLRHSVNTNVASTGDRPVFVTADGVLKVGNASTA
;
A
#
# COMPACT_ATOMS: atom_id res chain seq x y z
N MET A 1 -97.71 28.28 -67.86
CA MET A 1 -96.86 27.29 -67.16
C MET A 1 -95.41 27.51 -67.63
N ASN A 2 -94.51 27.83 -66.69
CA ASN A 2 -93.18 28.39 -66.93
C ASN A 2 -92.21 27.41 -67.64
N LYS A 3 -91.56 27.86 -68.73
CA LYS A 3 -90.47 27.17 -69.43
C LYS A 3 -89.10 27.31 -68.74
N THR A 4 -89.09 27.49 -67.41
CA THR A 4 -87.87 27.73 -66.63
C THR A 4 -87.28 26.44 -66.05
N THR A 5 -88.01 25.31 -66.11
CA THR A 5 -87.62 24.06 -65.42
C THR A 5 -86.75 23.12 -66.27
N ILE A 6 -86.51 23.39 -67.56
CA ILE A 6 -85.75 22.50 -68.46
C ILE A 6 -84.24 22.82 -68.52
N LYS A 7 -83.77 23.93 -67.92
CA LYS A 7 -82.35 24.32 -67.97
C LYS A 7 -81.50 23.89 -66.76
N ILE A 8 -82.11 23.38 -65.69
CA ILE A 8 -81.39 23.01 -64.46
C ILE A 8 -80.93 21.54 -64.49
N SER A 9 -81.69 20.65 -65.15
CA SER A 9 -81.37 19.22 -65.25
C SER A 9 -80.19 18.92 -66.19
N VAL A 10 -79.98 19.73 -67.24
CA VAL A 10 -78.82 19.58 -68.15
C VAL A 10 -77.52 20.08 -67.48
N LEU A 11 -77.59 21.11 -66.63
CA LEU A 11 -76.42 21.63 -65.91
C LEU A 11 -75.96 20.65 -64.81
N ALA A 12 -76.89 19.94 -64.17
CA ALA A 12 -76.58 18.88 -63.21
C ALA A 12 -75.90 17.68 -63.89
N PHE A 13 -76.36 17.27 -65.08
CA PHE A 13 -75.73 16.15 -65.81
C PHE A 13 -74.34 16.50 -66.38
N LEU A 14 -74.12 17.75 -66.80
CA LEU A 14 -72.80 18.20 -67.24
C LEU A 14 -71.81 18.33 -66.07
N GLY A 15 -72.28 18.76 -64.89
CA GLY A 15 -71.48 18.85 -63.67
C GLY A 15 -70.97 17.48 -63.16
N PHE A 16 -71.78 16.42 -63.30
CA PHE A 16 -71.38 15.05 -62.96
C PHE A 16 -70.39 14.45 -63.96
N MET A 17 -70.47 14.80 -65.25
CA MET A 17 -69.49 14.37 -66.26
C MET A 17 -68.13 15.07 -66.06
N THR A 18 -68.10 16.33 -65.60
CA THR A 18 -66.83 17.02 -65.29
C THR A 18 -66.20 16.61 -63.95
N TYR A 19 -66.99 16.14 -62.97
CA TYR A 19 -66.44 15.55 -61.74
C TYR A 19 -65.80 14.17 -61.99
N GLY A 20 -66.27 13.42 -62.99
CA GLY A 20 -65.70 12.13 -63.39
C GLY A 20 -64.31 12.22 -64.03
N TYR A 21 -63.97 13.35 -64.67
CA TYR A 21 -62.66 13.56 -65.31
C TYR A 21 -61.69 14.39 -64.45
N ALA A 22 -62.17 15.13 -63.44
CA ALA A 22 -61.30 15.90 -62.53
C ALA A 22 -60.70 15.06 -61.38
N GLN A 23 -61.20 13.85 -61.12
CA GLN A 23 -60.59 12.92 -60.14
C GLN A 23 -59.51 12.01 -60.74
N GLN A 24 -59.27 12.04 -62.05
CA GLN A 24 -58.20 11.24 -62.67
C GLN A 24 -56.80 11.88 -62.54
N GLN A 25 -56.70 13.05 -61.89
CA GLN A 25 -55.45 13.60 -61.37
C GLN A 25 -55.28 13.41 -59.86
N GLN A 26 -56.18 12.65 -59.22
CA GLN A 26 -55.92 12.10 -57.90
C GLN A 26 -54.92 10.95 -58.12
N GLN A 27 -53.66 11.21 -57.80
CA GLN A 27 -52.54 10.28 -57.94
C GLN A 27 -53.00 8.88 -57.52
N ASP A 28 -53.07 7.93 -58.47
CA ASP A 28 -53.29 6.54 -58.12
C ASP A 28 -52.27 6.20 -57.00
N PRO A 29 -52.73 5.72 -55.83
CA PRO A 29 -51.89 5.54 -54.65
C PRO A 29 -50.74 4.54 -54.85
N HIS A 30 -50.71 3.90 -56.02
CA HIS A 30 -49.69 2.98 -56.49
C HIS A 30 -48.84 3.54 -57.65
N ARG A 31 -49.06 4.78 -58.11
CA ARG A 31 -48.19 5.45 -59.10
C ARG A 31 -46.78 5.59 -58.53
N GLY A 32 -45.81 5.02 -59.23
CA GLY A 32 -44.42 4.98 -58.80
C GLY A 32 -44.08 3.85 -57.82
N LYS A 33 -45.00 2.90 -57.56
CA LYS A 33 -44.75 1.71 -56.76
C LYS A 33 -44.73 0.46 -57.63
N VAL A 34 -43.86 -0.49 -57.30
CA VAL A 34 -43.77 -1.82 -57.92
C VAL A 34 -44.17 -2.87 -56.88
N GLY A 35 -45.26 -3.57 -57.13
CA GLY A 35 -45.69 -4.72 -56.34
C GLY A 35 -45.39 -6.04 -57.07
N ILE A 36 -44.67 -6.96 -56.43
CA ILE A 36 -44.51 -8.33 -56.91
C ILE A 36 -45.35 -9.25 -56.01
N ASN A 37 -46.31 -9.94 -56.60
CA ASN A 37 -47.34 -10.73 -55.88
C ASN A 37 -48.19 -9.92 -54.89
N THR A 38 -48.29 -8.60 -55.07
CA THR A 38 -49.22 -7.72 -54.33
C THR A 38 -49.71 -6.61 -55.24
N VAL A 39 -51.02 -6.35 -55.22
CA VAL A 39 -51.65 -5.24 -55.97
C VAL A 39 -51.75 -3.97 -55.12
N THR A 40 -51.43 -4.06 -53.83
CA THR A 40 -51.43 -2.93 -52.88
C THR A 40 -50.04 -2.81 -52.22
N PRO A 41 -49.02 -2.35 -52.97
CA PRO A 41 -47.67 -2.23 -52.44
C PRO A 41 -47.59 -1.17 -51.32
N SER A 42 -46.96 -1.58 -50.21
CA SER A 42 -46.81 -0.78 -48.98
C SER A 42 -45.64 0.21 -49.07
N ALA A 43 -44.72 -0.01 -50.02
CA ALA A 43 -43.54 0.81 -50.28
C ALA A 43 -43.35 1.01 -51.80
N THR A 44 -42.34 1.78 -52.22
CA THR A 44 -41.95 1.95 -53.63
C THR A 44 -41.64 0.61 -54.32
N MET A 45 -41.16 -0.38 -53.57
CA MET A 45 -41.09 -1.78 -53.99
C MET A 45 -41.59 -2.66 -52.84
N ASP A 46 -42.61 -3.49 -53.09
CA ASP A 46 -43.15 -4.46 -52.12
C ASP A 46 -43.18 -5.84 -52.77
N ILE A 47 -42.45 -6.80 -52.22
CA ILE A 47 -42.34 -8.17 -52.73
C ILE A 47 -42.93 -9.10 -51.68
N ARG A 48 -43.96 -9.85 -52.07
CA ARG A 48 -44.58 -10.86 -51.21
C ARG A 48 -44.36 -12.26 -51.78
N PRO A 49 -44.28 -13.30 -50.94
CA PRO A 49 -44.39 -14.67 -51.41
C PRO A 49 -45.77 -14.89 -52.06
N SER A 50 -45.85 -15.82 -53.00
CA SER A 50 -47.15 -16.29 -53.51
C SER A 50 -47.94 -16.96 -52.38
N THR A 51 -49.26 -17.16 -52.55
CA THR A 51 -50.09 -17.85 -51.55
C THR A 51 -49.60 -19.26 -51.22
N ALA A 52 -49.01 -19.96 -52.21
CA ALA A 52 -48.40 -21.28 -52.02
C ALA A 52 -47.08 -21.20 -51.25
N ASN A 53 -46.26 -20.18 -51.52
CA ASN A 53 -44.96 -19.99 -50.87
C ASN A 53 -45.07 -19.33 -49.49
N ALA A 54 -46.22 -18.73 -49.16
CA ALA A 54 -46.52 -18.18 -47.83
C ALA A 54 -46.86 -19.27 -46.80
N GLN A 55 -46.97 -20.53 -47.21
CA GLN A 55 -47.23 -21.66 -46.31
C GLN A 55 -45.99 -21.95 -45.45
N LYS A 56 -46.21 -22.33 -44.18
CA LYS A 56 -45.13 -22.63 -43.22
C LYS A 56 -44.14 -23.69 -43.72
N GLU A 57 -44.63 -24.66 -44.48
CA GLU A 57 -43.84 -25.79 -44.98
C GLU A 57 -43.24 -25.55 -46.38
N ALA A 58 -43.35 -24.33 -46.92
CA ALA A 58 -42.77 -24.01 -48.22
C ALA A 58 -41.23 -24.11 -48.18
N THR A 59 -40.65 -24.71 -49.22
CA THR A 59 -39.20 -24.95 -49.35
C THR A 59 -38.58 -24.20 -50.54
N THR A 60 -39.33 -23.29 -51.14
CA THR A 60 -38.89 -22.48 -52.28
C THR A 60 -37.94 -21.36 -51.84
N ASN A 61 -37.13 -20.84 -52.76
CA ASN A 61 -36.13 -19.81 -52.45
C ASN A 61 -36.73 -18.40 -52.66
N GLU A 62 -37.41 -17.85 -51.66
CA GLU A 62 -37.86 -16.45 -51.70
C GLU A 62 -36.72 -15.49 -51.37
N GLY A 63 -36.55 -14.45 -52.20
CA GLY A 63 -35.58 -13.40 -51.91
C GLY A 63 -35.32 -12.49 -53.11
N ILE A 64 -34.40 -11.54 -52.91
CA ILE A 64 -33.89 -10.65 -53.95
C ILE A 64 -32.42 -11.01 -54.19
N ILE A 65 -32.09 -11.39 -55.42
CA ILE A 65 -30.69 -11.61 -55.81
C ILE A 65 -30.19 -10.34 -56.50
N ALA A 66 -29.28 -9.63 -55.84
CA ALA A 66 -28.57 -8.51 -56.45
C ALA A 66 -27.63 -9.00 -57.58
N PRO A 67 -27.24 -8.13 -58.54
CA PRO A 67 -26.28 -8.48 -59.59
C PRO A 67 -24.99 -9.08 -59.01
N LYS A 68 -24.60 -10.25 -59.52
CA LYS A 68 -23.37 -10.95 -59.12
C LYS A 68 -22.22 -10.49 -60.00
N LEU A 69 -21.21 -9.85 -59.42
CA LEU A 69 -20.08 -9.25 -60.13
C LEU A 69 -18.76 -9.68 -59.50
N SER A 70 -17.70 -9.89 -60.29
CA SER A 70 -16.34 -10.07 -59.76
C SER A 70 -15.81 -8.77 -59.15
N LYS A 71 -14.82 -8.85 -58.26
CA LYS A 71 -14.21 -7.65 -57.68
C LYS A 71 -13.63 -6.73 -58.76
N THR A 72 -13.01 -7.30 -59.80
CA THR A 72 -12.55 -6.56 -60.98
C THR A 72 -13.68 -5.84 -61.71
N ARG A 73 -14.85 -6.47 -61.88
CA ARG A 73 -16.00 -5.82 -62.53
C ARG A 73 -16.58 -4.68 -61.68
N ILE A 74 -16.60 -4.86 -60.35
CA ILE A 74 -17.03 -3.83 -59.40
C ILE A 74 -16.06 -2.64 -59.39
N ALA A 75 -14.75 -2.90 -59.48
CA ALA A 75 -13.73 -1.86 -59.60
C ALA A 75 -13.90 -1.01 -60.87
N ASN A 76 -14.30 -1.65 -61.98
CA ASN A 76 -14.55 -0.99 -63.27
C ASN A 76 -15.87 -0.18 -63.33
N ILE A 77 -16.58 0.00 -62.21
CA ILE A 77 -17.72 0.92 -62.15
C ILE A 77 -17.16 2.33 -61.96
N GLU A 78 -17.14 3.12 -63.03
CA GLU A 78 -16.54 4.46 -63.07
C GLU A 78 -17.20 5.41 -62.06
N THR A 79 -18.54 5.46 -62.06
CA THR A 79 -19.37 6.33 -61.21
C THR A 79 -20.45 5.53 -60.46
N PRO A 80 -20.10 4.79 -59.39
CA PRO A 80 -21.08 4.07 -58.58
C PRO A 80 -22.04 5.04 -57.87
N VAL A 81 -23.30 4.66 -57.74
CA VAL A 81 -24.33 5.46 -57.06
C VAL A 81 -24.49 4.94 -55.63
N GLU A 82 -24.55 5.85 -54.65
CA GLU A 82 -24.78 5.51 -53.25
C GLU A 82 -26.04 4.65 -53.07
N GLY A 83 -25.95 3.61 -52.25
CA GLY A 83 -27.03 2.64 -52.04
C GLY A 83 -27.11 1.50 -53.07
N THR A 84 -26.27 1.49 -54.11
CA THR A 84 -26.19 0.37 -55.06
C THR A 84 -25.76 -0.91 -54.33
N LEU A 85 -26.55 -1.98 -54.43
CA LEU A 85 -26.27 -3.30 -53.84
C LEU A 85 -25.80 -4.29 -54.91
N VAL A 86 -24.70 -4.99 -54.65
CA VAL A 86 -24.16 -6.05 -55.52
C VAL A 86 -23.73 -7.25 -54.68
N TYR A 87 -23.59 -8.41 -55.32
CA TYR A 87 -22.94 -9.57 -54.73
C TYR A 87 -21.55 -9.77 -55.36
N ALA A 88 -20.49 -9.63 -54.58
CA ALA A 88 -19.13 -9.90 -55.03
C ALA A 88 -18.89 -11.42 -55.15
N THR A 89 -18.49 -11.90 -56.32
CA THR A 89 -18.27 -13.33 -56.60
C THR A 89 -16.88 -13.84 -56.19
N ASP A 90 -15.96 -12.94 -55.91
CA ASP A 90 -14.57 -13.19 -55.53
C ASP A 90 -13.98 -11.98 -54.79
N ALA A 91 -12.77 -12.14 -54.27
CA ALA A 91 -11.99 -11.08 -53.63
C ALA A 91 -10.73 -10.71 -54.45
N THR A 92 -10.56 -11.34 -55.61
CA THR A 92 -9.33 -11.26 -56.39
C THR A 92 -9.40 -10.06 -57.33
N TYR A 93 -8.45 -9.15 -57.16
CA TYR A 93 -8.32 -7.97 -57.99
C TYR A 93 -6.83 -7.62 -58.09
N SER A 94 -6.32 -7.52 -59.32
CA SER A 94 -4.99 -7.00 -59.56
C SER A 94 -5.03 -5.50 -59.40
N VAL A 95 -4.29 -5.00 -58.40
CA VAL A 95 -4.18 -3.57 -58.09
C VAL A 95 -3.75 -2.82 -59.35
N GLY A 96 -4.62 -1.93 -59.84
CA GLY A 96 -4.33 -1.04 -60.96
C GLY A 96 -3.52 0.19 -60.53
N SER A 97 -3.15 1.04 -61.48
CA SER A 97 -2.41 2.29 -61.20
C SER A 97 -3.25 3.38 -60.53
N ASP A 98 -4.59 3.29 -60.57
CA ASP A 98 -5.49 4.27 -59.96
C ASP A 98 -5.77 3.95 -58.48
N ALA A 99 -5.16 4.72 -57.58
CA ALA A 99 -5.34 4.59 -56.14
C ALA A 99 -6.79 4.80 -55.68
N THR A 100 -7.57 5.62 -56.40
CA THR A 100 -8.98 5.90 -56.07
C THR A 100 -9.83 4.64 -56.27
N VAL A 101 -9.63 3.95 -57.39
CA VAL A 101 -10.32 2.68 -57.69
C VAL A 101 -9.89 1.60 -56.70
N ASN A 102 -8.59 1.51 -56.39
CA ASN A 102 -8.07 0.53 -55.44
C ASN A 102 -8.68 0.71 -54.04
N ASN A 103 -8.74 1.95 -53.54
CA ASN A 103 -9.35 2.27 -52.25
C ASN A 103 -10.86 1.95 -52.25
N ARG A 104 -11.57 2.26 -53.34
CA ARG A 104 -13.00 2.03 -53.47
C ARG A 104 -13.41 0.57 -53.29
N VAL A 105 -12.57 -0.39 -53.71
CA VAL A 105 -12.85 -1.83 -53.59
C VAL A 105 -12.02 -2.54 -52.52
N ALA A 106 -11.25 -1.80 -51.72
CA ALA A 106 -10.32 -2.38 -50.75
C ALA A 106 -11.00 -3.33 -49.75
N LYS A 107 -12.21 -2.99 -49.30
CA LYS A 107 -12.99 -3.75 -48.32
C LYS A 107 -13.69 -4.99 -48.86
N ILE A 108 -13.61 -5.25 -50.17
CA ILE A 108 -14.10 -6.50 -50.77
C ILE A 108 -13.02 -7.58 -50.58
N THR A 109 -13.02 -8.23 -49.41
CA THR A 109 -12.00 -9.23 -49.04
C THR A 109 -12.50 -10.67 -49.15
N GLU A 110 -13.81 -10.86 -49.38
CA GLU A 110 -14.45 -12.15 -49.54
C GLU A 110 -15.74 -12.04 -50.36
N LYS A 111 -16.30 -13.19 -50.77
CA LYS A 111 -17.60 -13.24 -51.45
C LYS A 111 -18.70 -12.77 -50.52
N GLY A 112 -19.65 -11.97 -51.01
CA GLY A 112 -20.75 -11.49 -50.18
C GLY A 112 -21.51 -10.32 -50.78
N TYR A 113 -22.53 -9.85 -50.06
CA TYR A 113 -23.27 -8.65 -50.44
C TYR A 113 -22.52 -7.40 -50.00
N TYR A 114 -22.38 -6.44 -50.91
CA TYR A 114 -21.77 -5.14 -50.66
C TYR A 114 -22.67 -4.04 -51.19
N PHE A 115 -22.75 -2.93 -50.47
CA PHE A 115 -23.37 -1.72 -50.98
C PHE A 115 -22.34 -0.59 -51.08
N TYR A 116 -22.56 0.32 -52.02
CA TYR A 116 -21.74 1.52 -52.15
C TYR A 116 -22.20 2.59 -51.16
N ASN A 117 -21.33 3.05 -50.26
CA ASN A 117 -21.67 4.03 -49.22
C ASN A 117 -21.40 5.50 -49.63
N GLY A 118 -21.20 5.76 -50.92
CA GLY A 118 -20.81 7.08 -51.44
C GLY A 118 -19.30 7.29 -51.54
N THR A 119 -18.48 6.44 -50.91
CA THR A 119 -17.01 6.49 -51.00
C THR A 119 -16.41 5.17 -51.47
N GLU A 120 -16.81 4.05 -50.86
CA GLU A 120 -16.28 2.71 -51.07
C GLU A 120 -17.37 1.63 -50.98
N TRP A 121 -17.04 0.41 -51.39
CA TRP A 121 -17.92 -0.75 -51.26
C TRP A 121 -17.77 -1.38 -49.88
N VAL A 122 -18.85 -1.41 -49.09
CA VAL A 122 -18.86 -1.96 -47.72
C VAL A 122 -19.77 -3.18 -47.64
N LYS A 123 -19.38 -4.16 -46.81
CA LYS A 123 -20.11 -5.42 -46.68
C LYS A 123 -21.44 -5.18 -45.97
N ALA A 124 -22.54 -5.70 -46.51
CA ALA A 124 -23.84 -5.64 -45.86
C ALA A 124 -23.90 -6.62 -44.68
N GLY A 125 -24.28 -6.14 -43.50
CA GLY A 125 -24.55 -6.98 -42.32
C GLY A 125 -23.36 -7.32 -41.41
N SER A 126 -22.27 -6.53 -41.41
CA SER A 126 -21.07 -6.82 -40.60
C SER A 126 -20.93 -6.03 -39.28
N ASP A 127 -22.02 -5.62 -38.63
CA ASP A 127 -21.95 -4.91 -37.34
C ASP A 127 -22.08 -5.86 -36.13
N VAL A 128 -21.26 -6.92 -36.11
CA VAL A 128 -21.05 -7.69 -34.86
C VAL A 128 -20.00 -7.02 -33.96
N THR A 129 -19.30 -5.98 -34.44
CA THR A 129 -18.16 -5.34 -33.76
C THR A 129 -18.47 -4.02 -33.06
N GLN A 130 -19.71 -3.51 -33.11
CA GLN A 130 -20.08 -2.23 -32.47
C GLN A 130 -20.74 -2.38 -31.08
N GLN A 131 -20.81 -3.59 -30.51
CA GLN A 131 -21.31 -3.75 -29.15
C GLN A 131 -20.22 -3.36 -28.15
N ILE A 132 -20.52 -2.38 -27.28
CA ILE A 132 -19.63 -1.93 -26.20
C ILE A 132 -19.40 -3.01 -25.13
N TRP A 133 -20.31 -3.97 -24.99
CA TRP A 133 -20.15 -5.15 -24.14
C TRP A 133 -19.96 -6.38 -25.02
N GLN A 134 -18.77 -6.97 -24.96
CA GLN A 134 -18.39 -8.09 -25.82
C GLN A 134 -18.10 -9.34 -24.99
N LYS A 135 -18.77 -10.44 -25.35
CA LYS A 135 -18.44 -11.75 -24.82
C LYS A 135 -17.07 -12.19 -25.35
N GLN A 136 -16.16 -12.44 -24.43
CA GLN A 136 -14.80 -12.87 -24.73
C GLN A 136 -14.74 -14.40 -24.89
N ALA A 137 -13.64 -14.91 -25.45
CA ALA A 137 -13.42 -16.35 -25.63
C ALA A 137 -13.47 -17.13 -24.29
N ASN A 138 -13.07 -16.47 -23.19
CA ASN A 138 -13.13 -17.01 -21.84
C ASN A 138 -14.53 -16.87 -21.17
N LYS A 139 -15.55 -16.49 -21.94
CA LYS A 139 -16.94 -16.24 -21.50
C LYS A 139 -17.14 -15.02 -20.59
N ASP A 140 -16.11 -14.23 -20.29
CA ASP A 140 -16.29 -12.93 -19.64
C ASP A 140 -17.06 -11.98 -20.56
N ILE A 141 -17.77 -11.00 -19.98
CA ILE A 141 -18.40 -9.89 -20.71
C ILE A 141 -17.55 -8.64 -20.45
N LEU A 142 -16.81 -8.18 -21.45
CA LEU A 142 -15.87 -7.07 -21.37
C LEU A 142 -16.48 -5.78 -21.92
N LEU A 143 -16.31 -4.67 -21.20
CA LEU A 143 -16.58 -3.33 -21.72
C LEU A 143 -15.39 -2.90 -22.60
N VAL A 144 -15.61 -2.81 -23.91
CA VAL A 144 -14.59 -2.46 -24.92
C VAL A 144 -14.68 -0.99 -25.33
N ASP A 145 -14.66 -0.10 -24.34
CA ASP A 145 -14.65 1.35 -24.54
C ASP A 145 -13.23 1.90 -24.29
N ASN A 146 -12.67 2.60 -25.27
CA ASN A 146 -11.32 3.15 -25.18
C ASN A 146 -11.22 4.39 -24.28
N ASP A 147 -12.31 5.13 -24.08
CA ASP A 147 -12.33 6.33 -23.23
C ASP A 147 -12.30 5.96 -21.74
N ILE A 148 -12.77 4.76 -21.40
CA ILE A 148 -12.72 4.23 -20.04
C ILE A 148 -11.27 3.86 -19.70
N GLN A 149 -10.71 4.47 -18.66
CA GLN A 149 -9.33 4.24 -18.22
C GLN A 149 -9.11 2.90 -17.51
N ASN A 150 -10.18 2.16 -17.23
CA ASN A 150 -10.17 0.88 -16.56
C ASN A 150 -10.63 -0.25 -17.49
N THR A 151 -10.07 -1.44 -17.31
CA THR A 151 -10.63 -2.70 -17.78
C THR A 151 -11.81 -3.05 -16.89
N VAL A 152 -13.03 -2.96 -17.44
CA VAL A 152 -14.28 -3.30 -16.75
C VAL A 152 -14.88 -4.55 -17.39
N LYS A 153 -15.11 -5.61 -16.61
CA LYS A 153 -15.71 -6.85 -17.10
C LYS A 153 -16.56 -7.57 -16.05
N TYR A 154 -17.51 -8.37 -16.50
CA TYR A 154 -18.14 -9.42 -15.69
C TYR A 154 -17.49 -10.77 -16.00
N THR A 155 -17.16 -11.54 -14.97
CA THR A 155 -16.65 -12.91 -15.15
C THR A 155 -17.75 -13.87 -15.56
N GLU A 156 -17.40 -15.09 -16.02
CA GLU A 156 -18.41 -16.12 -16.36
C GLU A 156 -19.36 -16.45 -15.19
N ASN A 157 -18.96 -16.17 -13.95
CA ASN A 157 -19.75 -16.38 -12.72
C ASN A 157 -20.49 -15.11 -12.26
N GLY A 158 -20.49 -14.03 -13.04
CA GLY A 158 -21.18 -12.78 -12.73
C GLY A 158 -20.44 -11.82 -11.80
N GLY A 159 -19.19 -12.08 -11.45
CA GLY A 159 -18.37 -11.18 -10.63
C GLY A 159 -17.89 -9.96 -11.40
N LEU A 160 -17.99 -8.76 -10.82
CA LEU A 160 -17.50 -7.52 -11.42
C LEU A 160 -15.99 -7.37 -11.22
N VAL A 161 -15.27 -7.06 -12.29
CA VAL A 161 -13.85 -6.68 -12.27
C VAL A 161 -13.73 -5.27 -12.83
N ASN A 162 -13.08 -4.38 -12.08
CA ASN A 162 -12.80 -3.01 -12.47
C ASN A 162 -11.35 -2.65 -12.10
N THR A 163 -10.44 -2.71 -13.07
CA THR A 163 -8.99 -2.51 -12.85
C THR A 163 -8.42 -1.47 -13.81
N PRO A 164 -7.55 -0.54 -13.38
CA PRO A 164 -6.92 0.43 -14.30
C PRO A 164 -6.22 -0.25 -15.50
N LYS A 165 -6.41 0.28 -16.72
CA LYS A 165 -5.73 -0.20 -17.95
C LYS A 165 -4.23 0.02 -17.88
N ILE A 166 -3.82 1.12 -17.24
CA ILE A 166 -2.42 1.40 -16.95
C ILE A 166 -2.06 0.67 -15.65
N SER A 167 -1.61 -0.58 -15.79
CA SER A 167 -0.80 -1.19 -14.74
C SER A 167 0.59 -0.58 -14.84
N ARG A 168 1.10 0.03 -13.77
CA ARG A 168 2.54 0.30 -13.68
C ARG A 168 3.22 -1.07 -13.75
N ASN A 169 3.90 -1.34 -14.85
CA ASN A 169 4.64 -2.60 -15.02
C ASN A 169 5.66 -2.69 -13.89
N ILE A 170 5.36 -3.53 -12.90
CA ILE A 170 6.37 -4.08 -12.02
C ILE A 170 7.05 -5.16 -12.85
N ASN A 171 8.15 -4.81 -13.52
CA ASN A 171 8.98 -5.79 -14.18
C ASN A 171 9.54 -6.71 -13.09
N THR A 172 9.05 -7.93 -13.03
CA THR A 172 9.66 -8.98 -12.21
C THR A 172 11.04 -9.26 -12.81
N GLY A 173 12.09 -8.90 -12.09
CA GLY A 173 13.43 -9.43 -12.33
C GLY A 173 13.39 -10.96 -12.26
N ASN A 174 14.33 -11.61 -12.95
CA ASN A 174 14.36 -13.07 -13.11
C ASN A 174 14.12 -13.80 -11.78
N ILE A 175 13.14 -14.71 -11.80
CA ILE A 175 12.81 -15.58 -10.67
C ILE A 175 14.01 -16.51 -10.43
N ILE A 176 14.71 -16.31 -9.33
CA ILE A 176 15.61 -17.29 -8.74
C ILE A 176 15.14 -17.48 -7.30
N ASP A 177 14.80 -18.72 -6.95
CA ASP A 177 14.54 -19.19 -5.58
C ASP A 177 13.38 -18.53 -4.79
N GLY A 178 12.24 -18.26 -5.44
CA GLY A 178 10.98 -18.01 -4.75
C GLY A 178 10.90 -16.70 -3.95
N ILE A 179 11.89 -15.82 -4.11
CA ILE A 179 11.87 -14.43 -3.63
C ILE A 179 11.41 -13.55 -4.79
N THR A 180 10.36 -12.76 -4.59
CA THR A 180 9.96 -11.73 -5.55
C THR A 180 10.64 -10.42 -5.15
N GLU A 181 11.80 -10.12 -5.75
CA GLU A 181 12.39 -8.78 -5.65
C GLU A 181 11.65 -7.82 -6.59
N VAL A 182 11.12 -6.74 -6.03
CA VAL A 182 10.48 -5.65 -6.78
C VAL A 182 11.50 -4.53 -6.94
N ASP A 183 12.17 -4.50 -8.09
CA ASP A 183 13.10 -3.43 -8.44
C ASP A 183 12.35 -2.12 -8.76
N VAL A 184 12.38 -1.17 -7.84
CA VAL A 184 11.98 0.22 -8.11
C VAL A 184 13.18 0.94 -8.73
N LYS A 185 13.29 0.93 -10.07
CA LYS A 185 14.34 1.70 -10.75
C LYS A 185 14.16 3.20 -10.50
N GLN A 186 15.11 3.82 -9.81
CA GLN A 186 15.20 5.27 -9.64
C GLN A 186 15.72 5.96 -10.91
N GLY A 187 15.07 7.07 -11.27
CA GLY A 187 15.76 8.21 -11.88
C GLY A 187 16.50 8.97 -10.76
N ASN A 188 17.75 9.35 -11.03
CA ASN A 188 18.71 10.00 -10.15
C ASN A 188 18.15 10.81 -8.96
N ASN A 189 18.66 10.53 -7.75
CA ASN A 189 18.59 11.33 -6.52
C ASN A 189 17.18 11.62 -5.95
N GLY A 190 16.30 10.62 -5.92
CA GLY A 190 15.03 10.72 -5.19
C GLY A 190 15.11 10.06 -3.81
N THR A 191 14.80 10.79 -2.74
CA THR A 191 14.46 10.20 -1.43
C THR A 191 13.24 9.30 -1.62
N ILE A 192 13.26 8.05 -1.14
CA ILE A 192 12.04 7.25 -1.02
C ILE A 192 11.25 7.83 0.16
N GLU A 193 10.53 8.92 -0.09
CA GLU A 193 9.45 9.33 0.81
C GLU A 193 8.39 8.24 0.72
N ASN A 194 8.22 7.53 1.84
CA ASN A 194 7.47 6.30 1.93
C ASN A 194 5.96 6.58 1.75
N THR A 195 5.51 6.75 0.51
CA THR A 195 4.10 6.58 0.11
C THR A 195 3.97 5.53 -0.98
N GLY A 196 4.91 4.58 -1.03
CA GLY A 196 4.62 3.27 -1.56
C GLY A 196 3.70 2.56 -0.57
N ILE A 197 2.43 2.94 -0.53
CA ILE A 197 1.41 2.09 0.09
C ILE A 197 1.54 0.77 -0.64
N LEU A 198 2.08 -0.25 0.02
CA LEU A 198 1.80 -1.63 -0.35
C LEU A 198 0.29 -1.76 -0.17
N ASN A 199 -0.44 -1.43 -1.22
CA ASN A 199 -1.86 -1.68 -1.29
C ASN A 199 -1.99 -3.20 -1.31
N ILE A 200 -2.10 -3.79 -0.13
CA ILE A 200 -2.73 -5.08 0.03
C ILE A 200 -4.13 -4.87 -0.56
N LYS A 201 -4.28 -5.35 -1.78
CA LYS A 201 -5.42 -5.21 -2.67
C LYS A 201 -6.72 -5.18 -1.86
N TYR A 202 -7.41 -4.03 -1.89
CA TYR A 202 -8.78 -3.81 -1.44
C TYR A 202 -9.29 -4.75 -0.33
N ILE A 203 -9.22 -4.34 0.94
CA ILE A 203 -10.29 -4.70 1.90
C ILE A 203 -11.46 -3.74 1.58
N ASP A 204 -12.02 -3.87 0.38
CA ASP A 204 -13.23 -3.16 -0.02
C ASP A 204 -14.27 -4.20 -0.46
N GLU A 205 -14.59 -5.06 0.49
CA GLU A 205 -15.86 -5.76 0.53
C GLU A 205 -16.44 -5.46 1.91
N VAL A 206 -17.23 -4.40 2.03
CA VAL A 206 -18.56 -4.38 2.69
C VAL A 206 -19.00 -2.90 2.78
N PRO A 207 -20.14 -2.51 2.15
CA PRO A 207 -20.76 -1.24 2.47
C PRO A 207 -21.33 -1.31 3.90
N LEU A 208 -20.65 -0.67 4.85
CA LEU A 208 -21.11 -0.61 6.24
C LEU A 208 -22.06 0.59 6.44
N LYS A 209 -23.29 0.26 6.84
CA LYS A 209 -24.33 1.21 7.22
C LYS A 209 -24.20 1.49 8.72
N ASN A 210 -23.74 2.71 9.05
CA ASN A 210 -23.66 3.32 10.37
C ASN A 210 -22.62 2.77 11.37
N GLY A 211 -21.64 3.61 11.69
CA GLY A 211 -20.72 3.42 12.82
C GLY A 211 -19.46 4.23 12.58
N SER A 212 -19.02 5.02 13.56
CA SER A 212 -17.84 5.88 13.47
C SER A 212 -16.56 5.10 13.19
N ASP A 213 -15.97 5.27 12.00
CA ASP A 213 -14.78 4.51 11.60
C ASP A 213 -13.57 5.40 11.31
N SER A 214 -12.46 5.11 11.99
CA SER A 214 -11.12 5.60 11.65
C SER A 214 -10.34 4.50 10.97
N ARG A 215 -9.64 4.82 9.87
CA ARG A 215 -8.69 3.93 9.19
C ARG A 215 -7.29 4.50 9.34
N GLY A 216 -6.34 3.71 9.85
CA GLY A 216 -4.96 4.14 10.05
C GLY A 216 -3.97 3.03 9.72
N LEU A 217 -3.04 3.31 8.83
CA LEU A 217 -1.90 2.43 8.51
C LEU A 217 -0.63 3.27 8.72
N ASN A 218 0.09 3.01 9.81
CA ASN A 218 1.19 3.86 10.26
C ASN A 218 2.37 3.03 10.77
N ALA A 219 2.74 2.01 10.01
CA ALA A 219 3.85 1.11 10.31
C ALA A 219 4.78 0.97 9.11
N ASN A 220 6.06 1.25 9.29
CA ASN A 220 7.11 0.86 8.36
C ASN A 220 7.54 -0.58 8.68
N PHE A 221 7.58 -1.43 7.65
CA PHE A 221 8.19 -2.75 7.74
C PHE A 221 9.45 -2.74 6.88
N LEU A 222 10.61 -2.96 7.49
CA LEU A 222 11.89 -3.05 6.80
C LEU A 222 12.53 -4.41 7.06
N LEU A 223 12.82 -5.13 5.98
CA LEU A 223 13.70 -6.29 6.00
C LEU A 223 15.10 -5.82 5.58
N VAL A 224 16.10 -6.05 6.42
CA VAL A 224 17.51 -5.78 6.11
C VAL A 224 18.20 -7.13 5.92
N ASP A 225 18.73 -7.38 4.72
CA ASP A 225 19.38 -8.62 4.33
C ASP A 225 20.69 -8.37 3.55
N GLU A 226 21.26 -9.42 2.98
CA GLU A 226 22.49 -9.39 2.17
C GLU A 226 22.32 -8.70 0.81
N HIS A 227 21.08 -8.54 0.33
CA HIS A 227 20.75 -7.95 -0.97
C HIS A 227 20.51 -6.44 -0.90
N ASN A 228 20.67 -5.81 0.28
CA ASN A 228 20.59 -4.37 0.40
C ASN A 228 21.75 -3.67 -0.35
N ASN A 229 21.42 -3.14 -1.53
CA ASN A 229 22.36 -2.46 -2.43
C ASN A 229 22.79 -1.06 -1.95
N ASN A 230 22.17 -0.52 -0.91
CA ASN A 230 22.58 0.76 -0.34
C ASN A 230 23.83 0.61 0.54
N ASN A 231 24.75 1.59 0.46
CA ASN A 231 25.98 1.59 1.26
C ASN A 231 25.69 1.71 2.77
N SER A 232 24.55 2.28 3.16
CA SER A 232 23.97 2.29 4.51
C SER A 232 22.61 3.01 4.50
N ASP A 233 21.64 2.52 5.26
CA ASP A 233 20.39 3.26 5.48
C ASP A 233 20.65 4.35 6.53
N LYS A 234 20.62 5.62 6.11
CA LYS A 234 20.93 6.75 7.00
C LYS A 234 19.82 7.00 8.02
N LEU A 235 18.56 6.76 7.65
CA LEU A 235 17.40 7.05 8.49
C LEU A 235 16.25 6.10 8.17
N ILE A 236 15.67 5.52 9.22
CA ILE A 236 14.39 4.81 9.18
C ILE A 236 13.44 5.58 10.10
N SER A 237 12.34 6.12 9.56
CA SER A 237 11.42 6.99 10.33
C SER A 237 9.94 6.74 10.06
N GLY A 238 9.12 6.64 11.11
CA GLY A 238 7.65 6.48 11.05
C GLY A 238 7.01 6.47 12.44
N GLN A 239 5.66 6.46 12.55
CA GLN A 239 5.04 6.34 13.89
C GLN A 239 5.36 4.99 14.53
N ARG A 240 5.27 3.91 13.75
CA ARG A 240 5.70 2.58 14.15
C ARG A 240 6.73 2.06 13.14
N ASN A 241 7.87 1.58 13.63
CA ASN A 241 8.85 0.90 12.80
C ASN A 241 8.98 -0.56 13.26
N ILE A 242 8.96 -1.48 12.31
CA ILE A 242 9.22 -2.91 12.51
C ILE A 242 10.39 -3.25 11.58
N VAL A 243 11.55 -3.51 12.16
CA VAL A 243 12.79 -3.77 11.44
C VAL A 243 13.28 -5.17 11.79
N HIS A 244 13.46 -5.99 10.77
CA HIS A 244 14.01 -7.33 10.89
C HIS A 244 15.33 -7.41 10.13
N VAL A 245 16.43 -7.66 10.86
CA VAL A 245 17.77 -7.78 10.28
C VAL A 245 18.14 -9.26 10.22
N ASN A 246 18.19 -9.80 9.01
CA ASN A 246 18.49 -11.20 8.75
C ASN A 246 19.96 -11.54 9.06
N LYS A 247 20.27 -12.83 9.24
CA LYS A 247 21.60 -13.37 9.59
C LYS A 247 22.72 -12.99 8.63
N ASN A 248 22.41 -12.84 7.36
CA ASN A 248 23.37 -12.55 6.31
C ASN A 248 23.51 -11.05 6.01
N ALA A 249 22.71 -10.20 6.65
CA ALA A 249 22.79 -8.76 6.46
C ALA A 249 24.20 -8.25 6.74
N ASN A 250 24.67 -7.29 5.96
CA ASN A 250 26.03 -6.75 6.08
C ASN A 250 26.08 -5.22 6.07
N LYS A 251 24.92 -4.55 6.14
CA LYS A 251 24.79 -3.09 6.05
C LYS A 251 24.30 -2.50 7.37
N ASN A 252 25.06 -1.52 7.87
CA ASN A 252 24.69 -0.75 9.06
C ASN A 252 23.65 0.32 8.73
N TYR A 253 22.92 0.75 9.76
CA TYR A 253 22.05 1.92 9.69
C TYR A 253 22.34 2.91 10.81
N THR A 254 22.09 4.18 10.52
CA THR A 254 22.52 5.27 11.39
C THR A 254 21.46 5.63 12.42
N LEU A 255 20.22 5.89 11.99
CA LEU A 255 19.15 6.35 12.89
C LEU A 255 17.84 5.63 12.63
N LEU A 256 17.25 5.04 13.67
CA LEU A 256 15.90 4.53 13.72
C LEU A 256 15.06 5.43 14.63
N TYR A 257 14.06 6.10 14.08
CA TYR A 257 13.26 7.11 14.77
C TYR A 257 11.76 6.84 14.65
N GLY A 258 11.04 6.80 15.77
CA GLY A 258 9.59 6.63 15.75
C GLY A 258 8.92 6.65 17.11
N ASN A 259 7.59 6.63 17.18
CA ASN A 259 6.89 6.51 18.46
C ASN A 259 7.10 5.09 19.03
N LEU A 260 6.90 4.07 18.21
CA LEU A 260 7.21 2.67 18.51
C LEU A 260 8.31 2.16 17.57
N ASN A 261 9.38 1.61 18.12
CA ASN A 261 10.39 0.88 17.35
C ASN A 261 10.42 -0.58 17.80
N MET A 262 10.30 -1.51 16.86
CA MET A 262 10.47 -2.94 17.09
C MET A 262 11.59 -3.43 16.18
N VAL A 263 12.67 -3.94 16.77
CA VAL A 263 13.86 -4.32 16.01
C VAL A 263 14.35 -5.68 16.43
N GLN A 264 14.64 -6.54 15.46
CA GLN A 264 15.27 -7.83 15.69
C GLN A 264 16.57 -7.92 14.90
N TYR A 265 17.68 -8.19 15.57
CA TYR A 265 18.99 -8.34 14.97
C TYR A 265 19.44 -9.80 15.00
N TYR A 266 19.71 -10.37 13.82
CA TYR A 266 20.29 -11.71 13.69
C TYR A 266 21.65 -11.72 12.96
N SER A 267 22.22 -10.56 12.62
CA SER A 267 23.50 -10.36 11.92
C SER A 267 24.39 -9.36 12.68
N PRO A 268 25.74 -9.41 12.57
CA PRO A 268 26.66 -8.42 13.17
C PRO A 268 26.48 -6.95 12.72
N VAL A 269 25.44 -6.64 11.95
CA VAL A 269 24.99 -5.30 11.61
C VAL A 269 24.74 -4.44 12.85
N LYS A 270 25.11 -3.17 12.71
CA LYS A 270 25.05 -2.15 13.76
C LYS A 270 24.00 -1.08 13.46
N SER A 271 23.27 -0.69 14.51
CA SER A 271 22.55 0.58 14.61
C SER A 271 23.30 1.58 15.49
N ASN A 272 23.43 2.83 15.05
CA ASN A 272 23.98 3.86 15.93
C ASN A 272 22.93 4.37 16.92
N TRP A 273 21.74 4.74 16.45
CA TRP A 273 20.70 5.30 17.32
C TRP A 273 19.34 4.64 17.10
N THR A 274 18.73 4.18 18.18
CA THR A 274 17.32 3.79 18.24
C THR A 274 16.58 4.75 19.17
N VAL A 275 15.79 5.66 18.60
CA VAL A 275 15.12 6.74 19.33
C VAL A 275 13.61 6.62 19.19
N GLY A 276 12.90 6.56 20.32
CA GLY A 276 11.45 6.54 20.28
C GLY A 276 10.74 6.63 21.61
N GLY A 277 9.41 6.72 21.58
CA GLY A 277 8.61 6.66 22.80
C GLY A 277 8.74 5.29 23.48
N TRP A 278 8.66 4.23 22.68
CA TRP A 278 8.85 2.86 23.11
C TRP A 278 9.74 2.09 22.13
N ASN A 279 10.84 1.53 22.63
CA ASN A 279 11.75 0.69 21.88
C ASN A 279 11.67 -0.77 22.37
N LEU A 280 11.40 -1.70 21.46
CA LEU A 280 11.50 -3.14 21.66
C LEU A 280 12.64 -3.68 20.81
N ASN A 281 13.76 -4.02 21.44
CA ASN A 281 14.94 -4.52 20.75
C ASN A 281 15.20 -5.96 21.14
N GLU A 282 15.31 -6.84 20.14
CA GLU A 282 15.80 -8.19 20.30
C GLU A 282 17.13 -8.31 19.55
N VAL A 283 18.23 -8.40 20.29
CA VAL A 283 19.58 -8.39 19.73
C VAL A 283 20.19 -9.78 19.89
N ASN A 284 19.99 -10.62 18.87
CA ASN A 284 20.52 -11.99 18.83
C ASN A 284 21.92 -12.03 18.24
N ASN A 285 22.26 -11.19 17.27
CA ASN A 285 23.61 -11.01 16.72
C ASN A 285 23.58 -9.62 16.08
N GLY A 286 24.49 -8.69 16.40
CA GLY A 286 24.41 -7.28 16.01
C GLY A 286 25.00 -6.30 17.03
N ASP A 287 24.78 -5.00 16.84
CA ASP A 287 25.13 -3.97 17.83
C ASP A 287 24.10 -2.82 17.80
N ILE A 288 23.77 -2.26 18.97
CA ILE A 288 23.03 -0.99 19.05
C ILE A 288 23.83 -0.04 19.92
N THR A 289 24.33 1.06 19.39
CA THR A 289 25.19 1.97 20.17
C THR A 289 24.40 2.70 21.24
N THR A 290 23.29 3.31 20.86
CA THR A 290 22.48 4.14 21.74
C THR A 290 21.00 3.83 21.57
N ILE A 291 20.31 3.61 22.69
CA ILE A 291 18.87 3.42 22.77
C ILE A 291 18.30 4.53 23.65
N THR A 292 17.42 5.35 23.10
CA THR A 292 16.80 6.46 23.83
C THR A 292 15.29 6.38 23.73
N GLY A 293 14.60 6.36 24.87
CA GLY A 293 13.14 6.38 24.86
C GLY A 293 12.47 6.34 26.22
N ALA A 294 11.17 6.65 26.27
CA ALA A 294 10.44 6.62 27.54
C ALA A 294 10.39 5.19 28.10
N LEU A 295 10.15 4.19 27.25
CA LEU A 295 10.23 2.77 27.57
C LEU A 295 11.20 2.06 26.65
N ASN A 296 12.24 1.44 27.22
CA ASN A 296 13.17 0.59 26.48
C ASN A 296 13.00 -0.86 26.97
N GLN A 297 12.65 -1.77 26.08
CA GLN A 297 12.57 -3.20 26.36
C GLN A 297 13.57 -3.94 25.46
N ASN A 298 14.63 -4.42 26.07
CA ASN A 298 15.76 -5.00 25.36
C ASN A 298 15.92 -6.47 25.77
N SER A 299 16.00 -7.37 24.78
CA SER A 299 16.41 -8.76 24.96
C SER A 299 17.72 -8.97 24.19
N ILE A 300 18.82 -9.17 24.90
CA ILE A 300 20.17 -9.23 24.30
C ILE A 300 20.72 -10.62 24.59
N LYS A 301 21.08 -11.39 23.54
CA LYS A 301 21.27 -12.84 23.67
C LYS A 301 22.67 -13.42 23.44
N THR A 302 23.66 -12.66 22.95
CA THR A 302 24.92 -13.26 22.47
C THR A 302 26.21 -12.57 22.87
N THR A 303 27.31 -13.21 22.46
CA THR A 303 28.70 -12.89 22.72
C THR A 303 29.23 -11.73 21.87
N GLY A 304 29.75 -10.69 22.53
CA GLY A 304 30.59 -9.66 21.90
C GLY A 304 29.93 -8.31 21.62
N GLN A 305 28.62 -8.21 21.84
CA GLN A 305 27.85 -7.00 21.50
C GLN A 305 28.04 -5.88 22.51
N ASN A 306 28.08 -4.64 22.03
CA ASN A 306 28.30 -3.44 22.82
C ASN A 306 27.14 -2.46 22.67
N ILE A 307 26.32 -2.36 23.73
CA ILE A 307 25.44 -1.20 23.90
C ILE A 307 26.21 -0.15 24.70
N SER A 308 26.41 1.02 24.11
CA SER A 308 27.12 2.11 24.78
C SER A 308 26.22 2.84 25.76
N LEU A 309 24.97 3.13 25.38
CA LEU A 309 24.05 3.88 26.21
C LEU A 309 22.61 3.41 26.04
N ILE A 310 21.93 3.17 27.15
CA ILE A 310 20.48 3.05 27.23
C ILE A 310 19.98 4.19 28.10
N GLU A 311 19.18 5.07 27.52
CA GLU A 311 18.62 6.23 28.19
C GLU A 311 17.09 6.20 28.16
N GLY A 312 16.44 6.47 29.29
CA GLY A 312 14.99 6.52 29.30
C GLY A 312 14.31 6.77 30.63
N THR A 313 12.98 6.74 30.64
CA THR A 313 12.23 6.74 31.90
C THR A 313 12.26 5.35 32.52
N ARG A 314 12.02 4.31 31.72
CA ARG A 314 12.05 2.92 32.16
C ARG A 314 12.81 2.04 31.18
N SER A 315 13.77 1.29 31.70
CA SER A 315 14.55 0.33 30.92
C SER A 315 14.36 -1.09 31.48
N LEU A 316 13.84 -2.00 30.66
CA LEU A 316 13.65 -3.42 30.92
C LEU A 316 14.68 -4.19 30.09
N ASN A 317 15.72 -4.71 30.73
CA ASN A 317 16.82 -5.38 30.04
C ASN A 317 16.85 -6.85 30.44
N THR A 318 16.49 -7.73 29.51
CA THR A 318 16.71 -9.17 29.62
C THR A 318 18.00 -9.50 28.91
N ILE A 319 19.02 -9.90 29.68
CA ILE A 319 20.37 -10.09 29.17
C ILE A 319 20.77 -11.54 29.39
N THR A 320 21.22 -12.18 28.30
CA THR A 320 21.60 -13.59 28.27
C THR A 320 22.86 -13.71 27.41
N GLY A 321 23.87 -14.49 27.81
CA GLY A 321 25.11 -14.66 27.03
C GLY A 321 26.32 -13.88 27.57
N GLN A 322 26.99 -13.08 26.72
CA GLN A 322 28.15 -12.23 27.10
C GLN A 322 27.97 -10.81 26.55
N ALA A 323 26.82 -10.20 26.79
CA ALA A 323 26.56 -8.84 26.36
C ALA A 323 27.40 -7.84 27.18
N LYS A 324 27.82 -6.75 26.54
CA LYS A 324 28.48 -5.63 27.20
C LYS A 324 27.60 -4.40 27.08
N ILE A 325 27.17 -3.87 28.22
CA ILE A 325 26.43 -2.61 28.29
C ILE A 325 27.30 -1.63 29.07
N LYS A 326 27.66 -0.51 28.47
CA LYS A 326 28.46 0.49 29.18
C LYS A 326 27.57 1.26 30.15
N ASP A 327 26.61 2.03 29.65
CA ASP A 327 25.79 2.91 30.49
C ASP A 327 24.29 2.60 30.35
N VAL A 328 23.60 2.42 31.48
CA VAL A 328 22.13 2.35 31.55
C VAL A 328 21.66 3.44 32.50
N VAL A 329 21.11 4.52 31.94
CA VAL A 329 20.68 5.71 32.66
C VAL A 329 19.17 5.84 32.52
N SER A 330 18.41 5.55 33.56
CA SER A 330 16.96 5.73 33.50
C SER A 330 16.36 6.14 34.83
N THR A 331 15.10 6.58 34.88
CA THR A 331 14.42 6.74 36.17
C THR A 331 14.27 5.38 36.85
N ARG A 332 13.93 4.34 36.09
CA ARG A 332 13.86 2.95 36.56
C ARG A 332 14.58 2.00 35.62
N ASN A 333 15.52 1.22 36.16
CA ASN A 333 16.08 0.08 35.46
C ASN A 333 15.54 -1.21 36.05
N MET A 334 15.21 -2.18 35.20
CA MET A 334 14.93 -3.55 35.58
C MET A 334 15.81 -4.47 34.76
N PHE A 335 16.56 -5.34 35.43
CA PHE A 335 17.46 -6.28 34.77
C PHE A 335 17.02 -7.71 35.07
N TYR A 336 16.90 -8.53 34.03
CA TYR A 336 16.68 -9.97 34.12
C TYR A 336 17.93 -10.66 33.60
N MET A 337 18.67 -11.31 34.50
CA MET A 337 19.95 -11.95 34.20
C MET A 337 19.81 -13.45 34.41
N LEU A 338 19.99 -14.23 33.34
CA LEU A 338 19.86 -15.70 33.37
C LEU A 338 21.18 -16.35 33.76
N SER A 339 21.16 -17.49 34.47
CA SER A 339 22.36 -18.15 35.01
C SER A 339 23.44 -18.53 33.99
N THR A 340 23.08 -18.66 32.71
CA THR A 340 24.02 -18.91 31.62
C THR A 340 24.75 -17.65 31.15
N SER A 341 24.46 -16.49 31.74
CA SER A 341 25.07 -15.22 31.38
C SER A 341 26.39 -14.93 32.10
N SER A 342 27.27 -14.22 31.40
CA SER A 342 28.51 -13.61 31.86
C SER A 342 28.62 -12.18 31.30
N ASP A 343 27.49 -11.47 31.38
CA ASP A 343 27.31 -10.11 30.89
C ASP A 343 28.07 -9.10 31.74
N LYS A 344 28.43 -7.96 31.14
CA LYS A 344 29.12 -6.87 31.84
C LYS A 344 28.33 -5.57 31.68
N ILE A 345 27.86 -5.02 32.79
CA ILE A 345 27.28 -3.67 32.85
C ILE A 345 28.30 -2.76 33.55
N THR A 346 28.73 -1.67 32.90
CA THR A 346 29.71 -0.77 33.53
C THR A 346 29.01 0.12 34.56
N ASN A 347 27.97 0.85 34.14
CA ASN A 347 27.21 1.76 34.99
C ASN A 347 25.71 1.52 34.85
N ALA A 348 25.04 1.16 35.95
CA ALA A 348 23.58 1.13 36.06
C ALA A 348 23.14 2.27 36.97
N VAL A 349 22.61 3.35 36.38
CA VAL A 349 22.22 4.58 37.06
C VAL A 349 20.71 4.74 36.99
N ALA A 350 20.03 4.69 38.14
CA ALA A 350 18.61 4.97 38.21
C ALA A 350 18.11 5.27 39.61
N THR A 351 17.13 6.17 39.71
CA THR A 351 16.43 6.42 41.00
C THR A 351 15.88 5.12 41.60
N ARG A 352 15.56 4.13 40.75
CA ARG A 352 15.24 2.78 41.14
C ARG A 352 15.90 1.76 40.20
N ASN A 353 16.79 0.91 40.71
CA ASN A 353 17.27 -0.26 39.99
C ASN A 353 16.68 -1.53 40.63
N ASP A 354 15.91 -2.31 39.87
CA ASP A 354 15.43 -3.64 40.29
C ASP A 354 16.21 -4.72 39.53
N PHE A 355 16.74 -5.72 40.23
CA PHE A 355 17.50 -6.82 39.63
C PHE A 355 16.85 -8.17 39.94
N TYR A 356 16.61 -8.95 38.89
CA TYR A 356 16.08 -10.29 38.96
C TYR A 356 17.15 -11.24 38.43
N VAL A 357 17.91 -11.82 39.35
CA VAL A 357 18.88 -12.87 39.06
C VAL A 357 18.16 -14.20 39.10
N LEU A 358 18.07 -14.87 37.95
CA LEU A 358 17.40 -16.16 37.82
C LEU A 358 18.44 -17.27 37.87
N LYS A 359 18.24 -18.23 38.79
CA LYS A 359 19.05 -19.46 38.88
C LYS A 359 18.62 -20.45 37.79
N ASP A 360 19.53 -21.25 37.25
CA ASP A 360 19.13 -22.42 36.46
C ASP A 360 18.57 -23.54 37.35
N ARG A 361 18.14 -24.63 36.69
CA ARG A 361 17.71 -25.87 37.32
C ARG A 361 18.80 -26.52 38.20
N SER A 362 20.08 -26.21 37.99
CA SER A 362 21.19 -26.65 38.84
C SER A 362 21.45 -25.71 40.03
N GLY A 363 20.72 -24.61 40.14
CA GLY A 363 20.88 -23.62 41.21
C GLY A 363 22.08 -22.68 41.00
N SER A 364 22.76 -22.75 39.86
CA SER A 364 23.88 -21.89 39.52
C SER A 364 23.39 -20.46 39.24
N VAL A 365 24.17 -19.48 39.69
CA VAL A 365 23.93 -18.06 39.45
C VAL A 365 24.78 -17.57 38.28
N PRO A 366 24.36 -16.51 37.56
CA PRO A 366 25.15 -15.97 36.45
C PRO A 366 26.49 -15.43 36.91
N ASN A 367 27.51 -15.51 36.03
CA ASN A 367 28.84 -14.89 36.24
C ASN A 367 28.89 -13.46 35.68
N SER A 368 27.76 -12.79 35.66
CA SER A 368 27.62 -11.44 35.10
C SER A 368 28.00 -10.40 36.15
N THR A 369 28.64 -9.33 35.73
CA THR A 369 29.16 -8.29 36.63
C THR A 369 28.56 -6.93 36.35
N ILE A 370 28.33 -6.16 37.41
CA ILE A 370 28.03 -4.73 37.35
C ILE A 370 29.14 -4.00 38.06
N THR A 371 29.85 -3.12 37.37
CA THR A 371 30.97 -2.38 37.98
C THR A 371 30.46 -1.33 38.96
N ASN A 372 29.50 -0.51 38.52
CA ASN A 372 28.91 0.56 39.32
C ASN A 372 27.38 0.50 39.29
N MET A 373 26.76 0.34 40.46
CA MET A 373 25.31 0.51 40.65
C MET A 373 25.06 1.83 41.38
N ILE A 374 24.32 2.73 40.76
CA ILE A 374 24.11 4.09 41.24
C ILE A 374 22.60 4.34 41.35
N GLY A 375 22.15 4.74 42.54
CA GLY A 375 20.76 5.15 42.78
C GLY A 375 20.51 6.52 42.17
N THR A 376 20.67 7.57 42.97
CA THR A 376 20.63 8.95 42.47
C THR A 376 22.04 9.42 42.09
N HIS A 377 22.19 9.91 40.85
CA HIS A 377 23.42 10.54 40.36
C HIS A 377 23.12 11.94 39.88
N THR A 378 23.71 12.94 40.52
CA THR A 378 23.53 14.35 40.17
C THR A 378 24.87 14.90 39.71
N THR A 379 24.96 15.29 38.44
CA THR A 379 26.15 15.95 37.88
C THR A 379 25.85 17.42 37.64
N PHE A 380 26.74 18.31 38.09
CA PHE A 380 26.68 19.74 37.78
C PHE A 380 27.81 20.08 36.81
N SER A 381 27.48 20.43 35.56
CA SER A 381 28.45 20.85 34.55
C SER A 381 28.42 22.38 34.45
N ILE A 382 29.25 23.04 35.25
CA ILE A 382 29.35 24.50 35.33
C ILE A 382 30.63 24.92 34.59
N PRO A 383 30.55 25.79 33.57
CA PRO A 383 31.73 26.30 32.87
C PRO A 383 32.72 26.96 33.83
N ALA A 384 34.02 26.82 33.58
CA ALA A 384 35.07 27.31 34.48
C ALA A 384 35.01 28.83 34.69
N GLU A 385 34.48 29.56 33.71
CA GLU A 385 34.27 31.01 33.72
C GLU A 385 33.00 31.49 34.46
N TYR A 386 32.13 30.59 34.93
CA TYR A 386 30.86 30.95 35.57
C TYR A 386 30.95 30.96 37.11
N ASN A 387 31.05 32.16 37.70
CA ASN A 387 31.42 32.32 39.12
C ASN A 387 30.26 32.77 40.03
N ASN A 388 29.02 32.78 39.53
CA ASN A 388 27.88 33.42 40.20
C ASN A 388 26.95 32.43 40.96
N ILE A 389 27.47 31.31 41.46
CA ILE A 389 26.69 30.34 42.24
C ILE A 389 26.89 30.61 43.74
N THR A 390 25.90 31.24 44.38
CA THR A 390 25.96 31.60 45.81
C THR A 390 25.80 30.38 46.73
N ASN A 391 24.94 29.42 46.37
CA ASN A 391 24.73 28.17 47.10
C ASN A 391 24.49 27.02 46.12
N GLN A 392 25.11 25.87 46.34
CA GLN A 392 24.94 24.67 45.53
C GLN A 392 24.78 23.44 46.44
N TYR A 393 23.72 22.67 46.25
CA TYR A 393 23.43 21.47 47.04
C TYR A 393 23.27 20.27 46.09
N GLY A 394 24.02 19.18 46.33
CA GLY A 394 23.89 17.93 45.56
C GLY A 394 22.67 17.09 45.96
N LEU A 395 22.38 17.02 47.26
CA LEU A 395 21.18 16.42 47.86
C LEU A 395 20.80 17.26 49.07
N LYS A 396 19.63 17.91 49.04
CA LYS A 396 19.10 18.72 50.16
C LYS A 396 17.81 18.08 50.67
N ILE A 397 17.73 17.84 51.97
CA ILE A 397 16.56 17.21 52.63
C ILE A 397 16.23 18.06 53.87
N ASP A 398 15.11 18.78 53.83
CA ASP A 398 14.68 19.72 54.90
C ASP A 398 13.33 19.27 55.50
N ASP A 399 12.97 19.83 56.67
CA ASP A 399 11.66 19.69 57.34
C ASP A 399 11.14 18.26 57.62
N VAL A 400 12.05 17.29 57.77
CA VAL A 400 11.70 15.93 58.23
C VAL A 400 11.51 15.94 59.75
N ASN A 401 10.35 16.41 60.25
CA ASN A 401 10.13 16.67 61.69
C ASN A 401 8.75 16.27 62.26
N LYS A 402 7.90 15.54 61.51
CA LYS A 402 6.52 15.18 61.92
C LYS A 402 6.24 13.69 62.11
N GLY A 403 7.23 12.81 61.96
CA GLY A 403 7.02 11.38 62.20
C GLY A 403 6.76 11.06 63.67
N THR A 404 5.60 10.49 64.00
CA THR A 404 5.19 10.16 65.39
C THR A 404 5.75 8.83 65.90
N GLN A 405 6.15 7.93 65.00
CA GLN A 405 6.73 6.62 65.33
C GLN A 405 8.21 6.52 64.92
N ILE A 406 8.54 6.97 63.71
CA ILE A 406 9.92 7.05 63.19
C ILE A 406 10.00 8.30 62.32
N ASN A 407 11.07 9.07 62.46
CA ASN A 407 11.32 10.29 61.70
C ASN A 407 12.78 10.31 61.23
N ARG A 408 13.04 9.85 60.01
CA ARG A 408 14.41 9.66 59.45
C ARG A 408 14.49 10.28 58.05
N ALA A 409 15.42 11.22 57.84
CA ALA A 409 15.68 11.82 56.53
C ALA A 409 16.37 10.84 55.56
N ILE A 410 17.24 9.98 56.09
CA ILE A 410 17.87 8.85 55.39
C ILE A 410 17.78 7.65 56.33
N HIS A 411 17.27 6.52 55.86
CA HIS A 411 17.19 5.28 56.63
C HIS A 411 17.77 4.12 55.82
N THR A 412 18.67 3.37 56.44
CA THR A 412 19.19 2.12 55.89
C THR A 412 18.76 0.96 56.80
N GLU A 413 18.27 -0.13 56.22
CA GLU A 413 17.94 -1.37 56.97
C GLU A 413 19.19 -2.23 57.22
N ALA A 414 20.30 -1.93 56.56
CA ALA A 414 21.59 -2.59 56.76
C ALA A 414 22.34 -1.94 57.95
N GLY A 415 22.74 -2.77 58.93
CA GLY A 415 23.28 -2.34 60.22
C GLY A 415 24.67 -1.68 60.21
N GLN A 416 25.30 -1.49 59.06
CA GLN A 416 26.56 -0.75 58.94
C GLN A 416 26.34 0.48 58.04
N ILE A 417 26.19 1.64 58.68
CA ILE A 417 26.10 2.93 58.00
C ILE A 417 27.52 3.49 57.91
N ARG A 418 27.97 3.83 56.70
CA ARG A 418 29.27 4.47 56.48
C ARG A 418 29.07 5.71 55.63
N PHE A 419 29.44 6.87 56.18
CA PHE A 419 29.51 8.14 55.44
C PHE A 419 30.99 8.49 55.30
N GLY A 420 31.54 8.39 54.08
CA GLY A 420 32.94 8.77 53.78
C GLY A 420 33.68 7.77 52.87
N ASP A 421 34.75 8.26 52.24
CA ASP A 421 35.61 7.50 51.33
C ASP A 421 36.65 6.71 52.14
N LEU A 422 36.42 5.42 52.38
CA LEU A 422 37.44 4.53 52.93
C LEU A 422 37.63 3.31 52.06
N ARG A 423 38.74 3.31 51.33
CA ARG A 423 39.32 2.12 50.73
C ARG A 423 40.06 1.37 51.83
N HIS A 424 39.39 0.49 52.59
CA HIS A 424 40.12 -0.39 53.50
C HIS A 424 39.57 -1.82 53.55
N SER A 425 40.48 -2.74 53.23
CA SER A 425 40.37 -4.19 53.33
C SER A 425 41.18 -4.60 54.56
N VAL A 426 40.55 -4.74 55.73
CA VAL A 426 40.97 -5.70 56.77
C VAL A 426 39.89 -5.82 57.86
N ASN A 427 39.76 -7.04 58.40
CA ASN A 427 38.79 -7.51 59.40
C ASN A 427 38.96 -6.92 60.82
N THR A 428 39.52 -5.71 60.97
CA THR A 428 39.75 -5.08 62.26
C THR A 428 39.18 -3.67 62.25
N ASN A 429 38.22 -3.41 63.15
CA ASN A 429 37.66 -2.07 63.42
C ASN A 429 38.71 -1.15 64.06
N VAL A 430 39.82 -0.87 63.37
CA VAL A 430 40.84 0.07 63.82
C VAL A 430 40.98 1.14 62.74
N ALA A 431 40.59 2.36 63.10
CA ALA A 431 40.72 3.54 62.25
C ALA A 431 42.20 3.82 61.97
N SER A 432 42.56 4.03 60.69
CA SER A 432 43.90 4.40 60.27
C SER A 432 44.23 5.86 60.59
N THR A 433 45.51 6.21 60.63
CA THR A 433 45.96 7.59 60.91
C THR A 433 45.54 8.52 59.77
N GLY A 434 44.42 9.23 59.94
CA GLY A 434 43.77 10.05 58.91
C GLY A 434 42.26 9.80 58.80
N ASP A 435 41.77 8.70 59.36
CA ASP A 435 40.35 8.41 59.43
C ASP A 435 39.70 9.32 60.47
N ARG A 436 38.64 10.03 60.06
CA ARG A 436 37.76 10.77 60.97
C ARG A 436 36.49 9.94 61.14
N PRO A 437 36.44 9.00 62.10
CA PRO A 437 35.22 8.28 62.40
C PRO A 437 34.08 9.28 62.66
N VAL A 438 32.95 9.03 62.02
CA VAL A 438 31.72 9.78 62.27
C VAL A 438 31.02 9.11 63.45
N PHE A 439 30.97 9.78 64.59
CA PHE A 439 30.25 9.30 65.76
C PHE A 439 28.91 10.00 65.89
N VAL A 440 27.92 9.30 66.42
CA VAL A 440 26.64 9.87 66.81
C VAL A 440 26.77 10.33 68.26
N THR A 441 26.69 11.64 68.52
CA THR A 441 26.65 12.15 69.88
C THR A 441 25.33 11.80 70.58
N ALA A 442 25.26 11.91 71.91
CA ALA A 442 24.08 11.53 72.70
C ALA A 442 22.79 12.29 72.30
N ASP A 443 22.92 13.42 71.61
CA ASP A 443 21.86 14.24 71.02
C ASP A 443 21.52 13.87 69.56
N GLY A 444 22.12 12.80 69.01
CA GLY A 444 21.82 12.28 67.68
C GLY A 444 22.56 12.97 66.52
N VAL A 445 23.51 13.86 66.80
CA VAL A 445 24.27 14.60 65.78
C VAL A 445 25.48 13.80 65.31
N LEU A 446 25.65 13.68 63.98
CA LEU A 446 26.85 13.09 63.38
C LEU A 446 28.01 14.09 63.50
N LYS A 447 29.04 13.76 64.28
CA LYS A 447 30.27 14.56 64.39
C LYS A 447 31.47 13.77 63.86
N VAL A 448 32.33 14.46 63.12
CA VAL A 448 33.64 13.95 62.69
C VAL A 448 34.65 14.25 63.80
N GLY A 449 35.14 13.22 64.49
CA GLY A 449 36.10 13.34 65.58
C GLY A 449 37.46 12.72 65.26
N ASN A 450 38.53 13.19 65.91
CA ASN A 450 39.79 12.45 65.94
C ASN A 450 39.59 11.21 66.83
N ALA A 451 40.20 10.08 66.46
CA ALA A 451 40.03 8.79 67.14
C ALA A 451 40.41 8.75 68.64
N SER A 452 40.85 9.86 69.24
CA SER A 452 41.35 9.95 70.62
C SER A 452 40.38 10.54 71.65
N THR A 453 39.09 10.72 71.33
CA THR A 453 38.10 11.25 72.29
C THR A 453 36.79 10.48 72.28
N ALA A 454 36.87 9.15 72.37
CA ALA A 454 35.74 8.30 72.78
C ALA A 454 35.92 7.92 74.25
#